data_AF-A0A359B2B4-F1
#
_entry.id   AF-A0A359B2B4-F1
#
_cell.length_a   1.000
_cell.length_b   1.000
_cell.length_c   1.000
_cell.angle_alpha   90.00
_cell.angle_beta   90.00
_cell.angle_gamma   90.00
#
_symmetry.space_group_name_H-M   'P 1'
#
loop_
_entity.id
_entity.type
_entity.pdbx_description
1 polymer ?
#
loop_
_entity_poly.entity_id
_entity_poly.type
_entity_poly.pdbx_seq_one_letter_code
_entity_poly.pdbx_strand_id
1 'polypeptide(L)' 'MDIDVYDAASWSVVTPLSQWSIANCSKPIDIPDFTRGAWKSNRPVDISLSEGNTTRVRK' A
#
# COMPACT_ATOMS: atom_id res chain seq x y z
N MET A 1 -6.08 -0.99 12.52
CA MET A 1 -5.69 -1.22 11.12
C MET A 1 -5.56 0.14 10.51
N ASP A 2 -4.34 0.69 10.50
CA ASP A 2 -4.06 1.96 9.82
C ASP A 2 -3.64 1.61 8.40
N ILE A 3 -4.53 1.85 7.45
CA ILE A 3 -4.29 1.77 6.01
C ILE A 3 -4.59 3.17 5.49
N ASP A 4 -3.62 3.82 4.88
CA ASP A 4 -3.81 5.17 4.38
C ASP A 4 -4.35 5.18 2.93
N VAL A 5 -4.69 6.37 2.45
CA VAL A 5 -5.23 6.54 1.08
C VAL A 5 -4.23 6.16 0.00
N TYR A 6 -2.93 6.26 0.27
CA TYR A 6 -1.87 5.96 -0.69
C TYR A 6 -1.63 4.46 -0.80
N ASP A 7 -1.81 3.70 0.29
CA ASP A 7 -1.87 2.24 0.27
C ASP A 7 -3.00 1.75 -0.63
N ALA A 8 -4.20 2.30 -0.44
CA ALA A 8 -5.36 1.96 -1.25
C ALA A 8 -5.17 2.33 -2.74
N ALA A 9 -4.56 3.48 -3.03
CA ALA A 9 -4.23 3.90 -4.39
C ALA A 9 -3.21 2.95 -5.04
N SER A 10 -2.18 2.53 -4.28
CA SER A 10 -1.14 1.61 -4.73
C SER A 10 -1.71 0.22 -5.05
N TRP A 11 -2.73 -0.25 -4.33
CA TRP A 11 -3.41 -1.50 -4.68
C TRP A 11 -4.33 -1.36 -5.89
N SER A 12 -5.07 -0.25 -5.96
CA SER A 12 -6.07 -0.04 -7.01
C SER A 12 -5.45 0.15 -8.40
N VAL A 13 -4.23 0.68 -8.48
CA VAL A 13 -3.56 0.96 -9.77
C VAL A 13 -3.09 -0.32 -10.49
N VAL A 14 -2.98 -1.45 -9.77
CA VAL A 14 -2.45 -2.70 -10.35
C VAL A 14 -3.33 -3.20 -11.49
N THR A 15 -4.66 -3.16 -11.35
CA THR A 15 -5.60 -3.61 -12.38
C THR A 15 -5.49 -2.84 -13.70
N PRO A 16 -5.61 -1.49 -13.73
CA PRO A 16 -5.52 -0.75 -14.99
C PRO A 16 -4.13 -0.82 -15.62
N LEU A 17 -3.04 -0.85 -14.82
CA LEU A 17 -1.69 -1.01 -15.36
C LEU A 17 -1.48 -2.41 -15.95
N SER A 18 -2.02 -3.45 -15.33
CA SER A 18 -1.95 -4.81 -15.87
C SER A 18 -2.65 -4.90 -17.23
N GLN A 19 -3.82 -4.27 -17.38
CA GLN A 19 -4.53 -4.18 -18.66
C GLN A 19 -3.70 -3.45 -19.73
N TRP A 20 -3.06 -2.34 -19.36
CA TRP A 20 -2.17 -1.62 -20.26
C TRP A 20 -0.94 -2.45 -20.65
N SER A 21 -0.39 -3.24 -19.73
CA SER A 21 0.78 -4.10 -19.99
C SER A 21 0.43 -5.14 -21.04
N ILE A 22 -0.71 -5.82 -20.85
CA ILE A 22 -1.22 -6.82 -21.79
C ILE A 22 -1.41 -6.20 -23.18
N ALA A 23 -1.99 -5.00 -23.26
CA ALA A 23 -2.17 -4.28 -24.53
C ALA A 23 -0.83 -3.90 -25.21
N ASN A 24 0.27 -3.81 -24.45
CA ASN A 24 1.59 -3.44 -24.93
C ASN A 24 2.56 -4.65 -25.01
N CYS A 25 2.04 -5.84 -25.32
CA CYS A 25 2.80 -7.09 -25.42
C CYS A 25 3.45 -7.52 -24.11
N SER A 26 2.73 -7.37 -22.99
CA SER A 26 3.19 -7.74 -21.64
C SER A 26 4.50 -7.08 -21.23
N LYS A 27 4.75 -5.87 -21.75
CA LYS A 27 5.94 -5.10 -21.37
C LYS A 27 5.83 -4.62 -19.91
N PRO A 28 6.95 -4.60 -19.17
CA PRO A 28 6.99 -3.99 -17.84
C PRO A 28 6.55 -2.52 -17.90
N ILE A 29 5.85 -2.09 -16.85
CA ILE A 29 5.41 -0.70 -16.67
C ILE A 29 5.81 -0.25 -15.27
N ASP A 30 6.29 0.98 -15.17
CA ASP A 30 6.57 1.59 -13.88
C ASP A 30 5.27 1.98 -13.17
N ILE A 31 5.20 1.64 -11.88
CA ILE A 31 4.10 2.03 -11.00
C ILE A 31 4.35 3.46 -10.49
N PRO A 32 3.37 4.37 -10.57
CA PRO A 32 3.54 5.73 -10.08
C PRO A 32 3.68 5.77 -8.56
N ASP A 33 4.59 6.60 -8.07
CA ASP A 33 4.74 6.89 -6.64
C ASP A 33 3.67 7.90 -6.19
N PHE A 34 2.58 7.39 -5.62
CA PHE A 34 1.48 8.21 -5.10
C PHE A 34 1.85 9.03 -3.87
N THR A 35 2.92 8.66 -3.17
CA THR A 35 3.39 9.36 -1.96
C THR A 35 4.41 10.46 -2.27
N ARG A 36 4.84 10.59 -3.54
CA ARG A 36 5.87 11.55 -3.98
C ARG A 36 7.17 11.44 -3.17
N GLY A 37 7.60 10.20 -2.88
CA GLY A 37 8.81 9.89 -2.14
C GLY A 37 8.63 9.80 -0.63
N ALA A 38 7.45 10.14 -0.09
CA ALA A 38 7.18 10.11 1.35
C ALA A 38 7.15 8.68 1.91
N TRP A 39 6.95 7.66 1.08
CA TRP A 39 7.05 6.24 1.47
C TRP A 39 8.38 5.88 2.14
N LYS A 40 9.48 6.58 1.81
CA LYS A 40 10.82 6.32 2.38
C LYS A 40 10.95 6.70 3.84
N SER A 41 10.21 7.70 4.29
CA SER A 41 10.23 8.23 5.65
C SER A 41 9.00 7.85 6.45
N ASN A 42 8.13 7.00 5.90
CA ASN A 42 6.88 6.63 6.55
C ASN A 42 7.17 5.81 7.81
N ARG A 43 6.38 6.03 8.87
CA ARG A 43 6.53 5.27 10.12
C ARG A 43 6.00 3.85 9.89
N PRO A 44 6.79 2.80 10.21
CA PRO A 44 6.30 1.43 10.12
C PRO A 44 5.05 1.24 11.00
N VAL A 45 4.09 0.47 10.50
CA VAL A 45 2.88 0.11 11.26
C VAL A 45 3.29 -0.73 12.48
N ASP A 46 2.81 -0.35 13.65
CA ASP A 46 3.04 -1.12 14.88
C ASP A 46 2.18 -2.40 14.90
N ILE A 47 2.86 -3.53 14.74
CA ILE A 47 2.24 -4.88 14.77
C ILE A 47 2.02 -5.34 16.22
N SER A 48 2.73 -4.77 17.19
CA SER A 48 2.69 -5.17 18.60
C SER A 48 1.51 -4.59 19.37
N LEU A 49 0.70 -3.74 18.73
CA LEU A 49 -0.46 -3.05 19.32
C LEU A 49 -0.11 -2.30 20.60
N SER A 50 1.13 -1.79 20.70
CA SER A 50 1.67 -1.18 21.91
C SER A 50 1.01 0.16 22.27
N GLU A 51 0.47 0.88 21.27
CA GLU A 51 -0.07 2.24 21.45
C GLU A 51 -1.61 2.34 21.36
N GLY A 52 -2.32 1.24 21.02
CA GLY A 52 -3.73 1.34 20.58
C GLY A 52 -4.71 0.28 21.12
N ASN A 53 -4.37 -0.47 22.16
CA ASN A 53 -5.15 -1.65 22.59
C ASN A 53 -5.97 -1.46 23.88
N THR A 54 -7.22 -0.97 23.78
CA THR A 54 -8.15 -0.99 24.93
C THR A 54 -8.82 -2.35 25.16
N THR A 55 -8.61 -3.34 24.29
CA THR A 55 -9.29 -4.64 24.36
C THR A 55 -8.33 -5.73 24.85
N ARG A 56 -8.66 -6.36 25.99
CA ARG A 56 -7.86 -7.47 26.55
C ARG A 56 -7.89 -8.70 25.64
N VAL A 57 -6.72 -9.18 25.23
CA VAL A 57 -6.58 -10.50 24.59
C VAL A 57 -6.84 -11.57 25.65
N ARG A 58 -7.87 -12.40 25.44
CA ARG A 58 -8.09 -13.58 26.29
C ARG A 58 -7.01 -14.62 25.96
N LYS A 59 -6.33 -15.11 27.00
CA LYS A 59 -5.45 -16.29 26.95
C LYS A 59 -6.27 -17.55 26.68
#